data_AF-A0A841WQU7-F1
#
_entry.id   AF-A0A841WQU7-F1
#
_cell.length_a   1.000
_cell.length_b   1.000
_cell.length_c   1.000
_cell.angle_alpha   90.00
_cell.angle_beta   90.00
_cell.angle_gamma   90.00
#
_symmetry.space_group_name_H-M   'P 1'
#
loop_
_entity.id
_entity.type
_entity.pdbx_description
1 polymer ?
#
loop_
_entity_poly.entity_id
_entity_poly.type
_entity_poly.pdbx_seq_one_letter_code
_entity_poly.pdbx_strand_id
1 'polypeptide(L)'
;MDFNQIEKVFDIASKLIQSSEENPKLTVYHLIYDNAGLGHVELEQTLVLLKESDLISFRAKVFNDLDPIYLTHKGLQKYLQLRQARE
;
A
#
# COMPACT_ATOMS: atom_id res chain seq x y z
N MET A 1 8.61 3.60 14.62
CA MET A 1 7.83 2.74 13.71
C MET A 1 8.76 1.67 13.16
N ASP A 2 8.34 0.40 13.16
CA ASP A 2 9.19 -0.75 12.79
C ASP A 2 9.32 -0.88 11.26
N PHE A 3 10.53 -1.13 10.75
CA PHE A 3 10.77 -1.26 9.31
C PHE A 3 10.02 -2.45 8.69
N ASN A 4 9.86 -3.55 9.44
CA ASN A 4 9.15 -4.74 8.96
C ASN A 4 7.66 -4.46 8.76
N GLN A 5 7.07 -3.53 9.53
CA GLN A 5 5.68 -3.14 9.40
C GLN A 5 5.44 -2.35 8.11
N ILE A 6 6.31 -1.41 7.77
CA ILE A 6 6.20 -0.60 6.56
C ILE A 6 6.29 -1.49 5.32
N GLU A 7 7.25 -2.43 5.30
CA GLU A 7 7.39 -3.39 4.20
C GLU A 7 6.16 -4.31 4.09
N LYS A 8 5.61 -4.78 5.22
CA LYS A 8 4.40 -5.60 5.25
C LYS A 8 3.19 -4.86 4.66
N VAL A 9 2.93 -3.62 5.08
CA VAL A 9 1.81 -2.83 4.55
C VAL A 9 1.98 -2.57 3.06
N PHE A 10 3.22 -2.28 2.63
CA PHE A 10 3.52 -2.09 1.22
C PHE A 10 3.29 -3.36 0.38
N ASP A 11 3.71 -4.52 0.86
CA ASP A 11 3.50 -5.82 0.20
C ASP A 11 2.00 -6.12 0.07
N ILE A 12 1.22 -5.89 1.12
CA ILE A 12 -0.24 -6.05 1.12
C ILE A 12 -0.89 -5.11 0.11
N ALA A 13 -0.58 -3.81 0.17
CA ALA A 13 -1.13 -2.82 -0.75
C ALA A 13 -0.82 -3.18 -2.20
N SER A 14 0.42 -3.56 -2.50
CA SER A 14 0.86 -3.93 -3.84
C SER A 14 0.18 -5.20 -4.35
N LYS A 15 0.01 -6.22 -3.49
CA LYS A 15 -0.72 -7.44 -3.83
C LYS A 15 -2.19 -7.15 -4.16
N LEU A 16 -2.88 -6.41 -3.30
CA LEU A 16 -4.29 -6.02 -3.52
C LEU A 16 -4.47 -5.25 -4.83
N ILE A 17 -3.52 -4.35 -5.15
CA ILE A 17 -3.53 -3.60 -6.40
C ILE A 17 -3.35 -4.51 -7.61
N GLN A 18 -2.40 -5.46 -7.57
CA GLN A 18 -2.13 -6.36 -8.69
C GLN A 18 -3.17 -7.47 -8.87
N SER A 19 -3.89 -7.84 -7.81
CA SER A 19 -4.99 -8.80 -7.85
C SER A 19 -6.32 -8.20 -8.31
N SER A 20 -6.40 -6.88 -8.51
CA SER A 20 -7.61 -6.21 -8.98
C SER A 20 -7.79 -6.41 -10.49
N GLU A 21 -8.82 -7.18 -10.88
CA GLU A 21 -9.15 -7.45 -12.28
C GLU A 21 -9.66 -6.20 -13.02
N GLU A 22 -10.38 -5.33 -12.33
CA GLU A 22 -10.97 -4.12 -12.94
C GLU A 22 -9.96 -2.99 -13.11
N ASN A 23 -9.01 -2.84 -12.18
CA ASN A 23 -7.97 -1.82 -12.25
C ASN A 23 -6.70 -2.28 -11.52
N PRO A 24 -5.70 -2.87 -12.23
CA PRO A 24 -4.48 -3.42 -11.63
C PRO A 24 -3.49 -2.35 -11.12
N LYS A 25 -3.98 -1.14 -10.86
CA LYS A 25 -3.22 0.05 -10.46
C LYS A 25 -3.76 0.71 -9.19
N LEU A 26 -4.90 0.27 -8.66
CA LEU A 26 -5.50 0.85 -7.46
C LEU A 26 -6.13 -0.20 -6.55
N THR A 27 -6.15 0.11 -5.26
CA THR A 27 -6.94 -0.54 -4.21
C THR A 27 -7.63 0.53 -3.38
N VAL A 28 -8.43 0.15 -2.39
CA VAL A 28 -9.08 1.11 -1.47
C VAL A 28 -8.59 0.90 -0.05
N TYR A 29 -8.59 1.98 0.73
CA TYR A 29 -8.07 2.00 2.10
C TYR A 29 -8.58 0.86 2.98
N HIS A 30 -9.89 0.61 2.98
CA HIS A 30 -10.50 -0.44 3.82
C HIS A 30 -9.92 -1.83 3.54
N LEU A 31 -9.63 -2.16 2.28
CA LEU A 31 -9.02 -3.45 1.94
C LEU A 31 -7.61 -3.59 2.51
N ILE A 32 -6.81 -2.51 2.51
CA ILE A 32 -5.49 -2.53 3.14
C ILE A 32 -5.64 -2.67 4.64
N TYR A 33 -6.59 -1.95 5.25
CA TYR A 33 -6.87 -2.01 6.68
C TYR A 33 -7.22 -3.41 7.16
N ASP A 34 -8.14 -4.09 6.47
CA ASP A 34 -8.56 -5.45 6.81
C ASP A 34 -7.43 -6.48 6.73
N ASN A 35 -6.43 -6.24 5.88
CA ASN A 35 -5.32 -7.16 5.66
C ASN A 35 -4.05 -6.81 6.45
N ALA A 36 -3.84 -5.54 6.79
CA ALA A 36 -2.63 -5.06 7.46
C ALA A 36 -2.52 -5.55 8.92
N GLY A 37 -3.67 -5.69 9.59
CA GLY A 37 -3.74 -6.01 11.02
C GLY A 37 -3.17 -4.88 11.89
N LEU A 38 -3.34 -3.62 11.46
CA LEU A 38 -2.88 -2.42 12.15
C LEU A 38 -4.06 -1.58 12.60
N GLY A 39 -3.90 -0.78 13.67
CA GLY A 39 -4.88 0.23 14.02
C GLY A 39 -4.96 1.34 12.96
N HIS A 40 -6.10 2.03 12.86
CA HIS A 40 -6.34 3.09 11.87
C HIS A 40 -5.20 4.11 11.82
N VAL A 41 -4.81 4.66 12.98
CA VAL A 41 -3.76 5.68 13.08
C VAL A 41 -2.41 5.16 12.56
N GLU A 42 -2.05 3.92 12.91
CA GLU A 42 -0.78 3.32 12.49
C GLU A 42 -0.75 3.04 10.99
N LEU A 43 -1.86 2.57 10.43
CA LEU A 43 -1.98 2.36 9.00
C LEU A 43 -1.88 3.68 8.23
N GLU A 44 -2.60 4.71 8.66
CA GLU A 44 -2.54 6.02 8.00
C GLU A 44 -1.13 6.58 8.01
N GLN A 45 -0.44 6.55 9.16
CA GLN A 45 0.96 6.97 9.25
C GLN A 45 1.86 6.13 8.32
N THR A 46 1.63 4.82 8.23
CA THR A 46 2.39 3.94 7.34
C THR A 46 2.15 4.31 5.87
N LEU A 47 0.91 4.55 5.47
CA LEU A 47 0.56 4.97 4.11
C LEU A 47 1.15 6.34 3.76
N VAL A 48 1.15 7.29 4.70
CA VAL A 48 1.82 8.59 4.53
C VAL A 48 3.31 8.39 4.26
N LEU A 49 4.01 7.57 5.04
CA LEU A 49 5.44 7.29 4.82
C LEU A 49 5.71 6.63 3.47
N LEU A 50 4.84 5.71 3.04
CA LEU A 50 4.93 5.08 1.72
C LEU A 50 4.70 6.08 0.58
N LYS A 51 3.82 7.07 0.78
CA LYS A 51 3.60 8.17 -0.17
C LYS A 51 4.78 9.13 -0.21
N GLU A 52 5.34 9.51 0.93
CA GLU A 52 6.56 10.33 1.00
C GLU A 52 7.76 9.64 0.35
N SER A 53 7.79 8.30 0.40
CA SER A 53 8.80 7.48 -0.28
C SER A 53 8.54 7.31 -1.78
N ASP A 54 7.47 7.91 -2.32
CA ASP A 54 7.00 7.77 -3.71
C ASP A 54 6.72 6.31 -4.10
N LEU A 55 6.27 5.48 -3.15
CA LEU A 55 5.90 4.08 -3.42
C LEU A 55 4.40 3.92 -3.71
N ILE A 56 3.58 4.75 -3.08
CA ILE A 56 2.13 4.81 -3.32
C ILE A 56 1.67 6.25 -3.52
N SER A 57 0.46 6.43 -4.03
CA SER A 57 -0.18 7.74 -4.15
C SER A 57 -1.64 7.66 -3.74
N PHE A 58 -2.14 8.73 -3.13
CA PHE A 58 -3.54 8.91 -2.76
C PHE A 58 -3.85 10.40 -2.69
N ARG A 59 -5.12 10.77 -2.92
CA ARG A 59 -5.59 12.16 -2.88
C ARG A 59 -6.24 12.57 -1.56
N ALA A 60 -6.63 11.60 -0.74
CA ALA A 60 -7.27 11.81 0.54
C ALA A 60 -6.43 12.69 1.48
N LYS A 61 -7.10 13.62 2.17
CA LYS A 61 -6.54 14.39 3.30
C LYS A 61 -6.86 13.73 4.64
N VAL A 62 -7.95 12.97 4.68
CA VAL A 62 -8.42 12.11 5.77
C VAL A 62 -8.94 10.86 5.07
N PHE A 63 -8.55 9.67 5.54
CA PHE A 63 -8.92 8.42 4.90
C PHE A 63 -10.35 8.00 5.29
N ASN A 64 -11.12 7.64 4.27
CA ASN A 64 -12.38 6.92 4.33
C ASN A 64 -12.20 5.55 3.67
N ASP A 65 -13.13 4.63 3.92
CA ASP A 65 -13.04 3.24 3.46
C ASP A 65 -12.84 3.08 1.95
N LEU A 66 -13.45 3.98 1.16
CA LEU A 66 -13.43 3.96 -0.30
C LEU A 66 -12.30 4.79 -0.91
N ASP A 67 -11.43 5.39 -0.10
CA ASP A 67 -10.37 6.24 -0.64
C ASP A 67 -9.37 5.42 -1.46
N PRO A 68 -9.14 5.79 -2.73
CA PRO A 68 -8.31 5.03 -3.62
C PRO A 68 -6.83 5.26 -3.33
N ILE A 69 -6.09 4.16 -3.32
CA ILE A 69 -4.65 4.10 -3.12
C ILE A 69 -4.04 3.45 -4.36
N TYR A 70 -3.09 4.15 -4.96
CA TYR A 70 -2.45 3.79 -6.22
C TYR A 70 -1.00 3.37 -6.00
N LEU A 71 -0.54 2.42 -6.80
CA LEU A 71 0.88 2.09 -6.85
C LEU A 71 1.58 3.04 -7.83
N THR A 72 2.68 3.66 -7.41
CA THR A 72 3.49 4.48 -8.33
C THR A 72 4.36 3.57 -9.20
N HIS A 73 5.03 4.15 -10.21
CA HIS A 73 6.01 3.40 -11.00
C HIS A 73 7.15 2.86 -10.12
N LYS A 74 7.67 3.68 -9.21
CA LYS A 74 8.72 3.29 -8.26
C LYS A 74 8.23 2.23 -7.27
N GLY A 75 6.98 2.34 -6.81
CA GLY A 75 6.30 1.30 -6.03
C GLY A 75 6.26 -0.03 -6.78
N LEU A 76 5.82 -0.03 -8.03
CA LEU A 76 5.77 -1.25 -8.84
C LEU A 76 7.16 -1.89 -8.98
N GLN A 77 8.20 -1.11 -9.27
CA GLN A 77 9.57 -1.62 -9.34
C GLN A 77 10.02 -2.24 -8.01
N LYS A 78 9.75 -1.57 -6.88
CA LYS A 78 10.08 -2.07 -5.54
C LYS A 78 9.33 -3.37 -5.22
N TYR A 79 8.05 -3.46 -5.57
CA TYR A 79 7.25 -4.68 -5.38
C TYR A 79 7.81 -5.87 -6.18
N LEU A 80 8.16 -5.66 -7.45
CA LEU A 80 8.76 -6.70 -8.28
C LEU A 80 10.10 -7.19 -7.72
N GLN A 81 10.94 -6.28 -7.21
CA GLN A 81 12.21 -6.64 -6.56
C GLN A 81 11.99 -7.50 -5.30
N LEU A 82 11.01 -7.16 -4.46
CA LEU A 82 10.71 -7.92 -3.25
C LEU A 82 10.23 -9.34 -3.56
N ARG A 83 9.52 -9.54 -4.68
CA ARG A 83 9.10 -10.88 -5.12
C ARG A 83 10.27 -11.72 -5.60
N GLN A 84 11.15 -11.15 -6.40
CA GLN A 84 12.34 -11.86 -6.92
C GLN A 84 13.32 -12.25 -5.82
N ALA A 85 13.42 -11.47 -4.74
CA ALA A 85 14.32 -11.78 -3.61
C ALA A 85 13.83 -12.92 -2.70
N ARG A 86 12.61 -13.44 -2.92
CA ARG A 86 11.99 -14.52 -2.12
C ARG A 86 11.89 -15.85 -2.88
N GLU A 87 12.35 -15.87 -4.14
CA GLU A 87 12.53 -17.08 -4.98
C GLU A 87 14.01 -17.51 -4.96
#